data_AF-A0A832MM86-F1
#
_entry.id   AF-A0A832MM86-F1
#
_cell.length_a   1.000
_cell.length_b   1.000
_cell.length_c   1.000
_cell.angle_alpha   90.00
_cell.angle_beta   90.00
_cell.angle_gamma   90.00
#
_symmetry.space_group_name_H-M   'P 1'
#
loop_
_entity.id
_entity.type
_entity.pdbx_description
1 polymer ?
#
loop_
_entity_poly.entity_id
_entity_poly.type
_entity_poly.pdbx_seq_one_letter_code
_entity_poly.pdbx_strand_id
1 'polypeptide(L)'
;MTISDDLLFEVAFDYYVKKMLQKDIAKKLGVSRVQVSKYLKMAEERKIVRIEIVPPRISEQLEQQYRKLFEEKFGFDRLVLTTGHSNNQLLLQSLARRTWEFLSELPADELNIGIGWGTTMFTVATYDFTLDRPNWRVVPLSGGTFRLSDKHFDSNFIAQNFADHLRARMVPVYFPFLMDSVEQKQQIQSSEEFAYINSLWNKLDVIICSVGYSISRSPLFRQNVFDGSILDRLERLGIVGDVLTHYFDIEGKVHDLEFMHRVNNITMEQYMKAKKRIVVAGGFHKIESIVGLLRGKLADVLITDTNTARNVIEFVSERDWR
;
A
#
# COMPACT_ATOMS: atom_id res chain seq x y z
N MET A 1 -25.04 -34.24 -3.06
CA MET A 1 -25.86 -33.19 -3.71
C MET A 1 -25.19 -31.86 -3.49
N THR A 2 -24.82 -31.17 -4.56
CA THR A 2 -24.31 -29.80 -4.53
C THR A 2 -25.47 -28.88 -4.14
N ILE A 3 -25.34 -28.12 -3.05
CA ILE A 3 -26.35 -27.12 -2.66
C ILE A 3 -26.38 -26.03 -3.75
N SER A 4 -27.58 -25.69 -4.24
CA SER A 4 -27.78 -24.67 -5.29
C SER A 4 -27.57 -23.26 -4.76
N ASP A 5 -27.11 -22.35 -5.62
CA ASP A 5 -26.92 -20.94 -5.25
C ASP A 5 -28.25 -20.25 -4.93
N ASP A 6 -29.36 -20.65 -5.57
CA ASP A 6 -30.71 -20.15 -5.26
C ASP A 6 -31.11 -20.44 -3.79
N LEU A 7 -30.84 -21.65 -3.30
CA LEU A 7 -31.13 -21.99 -1.90
C LEU A 7 -30.27 -21.18 -0.93
N LEU A 8 -28.99 -21.00 -1.26
CA LEU A 8 -28.08 -20.19 -0.45
C LEU A 8 -28.53 -18.72 -0.41
N PHE A 9 -28.99 -18.19 -1.54
CA PHE A 9 -29.56 -16.84 -1.64
C PHE A 9 -30.82 -16.70 -0.77
N GLU A 10 -31.78 -17.62 -0.85
CA GLU A 10 -32.99 -17.55 -0.04
C GLU A 10 -32.70 -17.59 1.47
N VAL A 11 -31.81 -18.49 1.89
CA VAL A 11 -31.37 -18.60 3.29
C VAL A 11 -30.71 -17.32 3.76
N ALA A 12 -29.80 -16.77 2.94
CA ALA A 12 -29.11 -15.52 3.24
C ALA A 12 -30.09 -14.34 3.31
N PHE A 13 -31.06 -14.25 2.41
CA PHE A 13 -32.07 -13.20 2.39
C PHE A 13 -32.95 -13.24 3.65
N ASP A 14 -33.45 -14.42 4.03
CA ASP A 14 -34.24 -14.56 5.26
C ASP A 14 -33.43 -14.18 6.52
N TYR A 15 -32.13 -14.51 6.56
CA TYR A 15 -31.28 -14.19 7.72
C TYR A 15 -30.83 -12.72 7.75
N TYR A 16 -30.16 -12.24 6.70
CA TYR A 16 -29.51 -10.93 6.70
C TYR A 16 -30.49 -9.78 6.43
N VAL A 17 -31.50 -10.00 5.58
CA VAL A 17 -32.48 -8.97 5.21
C VAL A 17 -33.71 -9.03 6.11
N LYS A 18 -34.38 -10.19 6.22
CA LYS A 18 -35.59 -10.32 7.06
C LYS A 18 -35.30 -10.49 8.55
N LYS A 19 -34.03 -10.61 8.95
CA LYS A 19 -33.60 -10.80 10.35
C LYS A 19 -34.25 -12.00 11.04
N MET A 20 -34.59 -13.04 10.28
CA MET A 20 -35.15 -14.28 10.85
C MET A 20 -34.09 -15.00 11.69
N LEU A 21 -34.52 -15.62 12.80
CA LEU A 21 -33.62 -16.47 13.58
C LEU A 21 -33.32 -17.75 12.79
N GLN A 22 -32.09 -18.26 12.86
CA GLN A 22 -31.70 -19.49 12.15
C GLN A 22 -32.60 -20.69 12.48
N LYS A 23 -33.19 -20.75 13.69
CA LYS A 23 -34.16 -21.79 14.08
C LYS A 23 -35.46 -21.72 13.27
N ASP A 24 -35.90 -20.52 12.90
CA ASP A 24 -37.15 -20.31 12.16
C ASP A 24 -36.92 -20.58 10.67
N ILE A 25 -35.75 -20.22 10.15
CA ILE A 25 -35.29 -20.60 8.80
C ILE A 25 -35.16 -22.13 8.69
N ALA A 26 -34.58 -22.77 9.70
CA ALA A 26 -34.45 -24.22 9.77
C ALA A 26 -35.82 -24.92 9.71
N LYS A 27 -36.79 -24.43 10.50
CA LYS A 27 -38.18 -24.92 10.48
C LYS A 27 -38.85 -24.70 9.12
N LYS A 28 -38.66 -23.53 8.50
CA LYS A 28 -39.21 -23.20 7.16
C LYS A 28 -38.71 -24.17 6.08
N LEU A 29 -37.43 -24.55 6.12
CA LEU A 29 -36.78 -25.38 5.11
C LEU A 29 -36.80 -26.88 5.43
N GLY A 30 -37.30 -27.28 6.61
CA GLY A 30 -37.27 -28.68 7.05
C GLY A 30 -35.85 -29.22 7.29
N VAL A 31 -34.90 -28.35 7.67
CA VAL A 31 -33.50 -28.70 7.91
C VAL A 31 -33.08 -28.38 9.34
N SER A 32 -31.89 -28.83 9.75
CA SER A 32 -31.31 -28.47 11.05
C SER A 32 -30.76 -27.04 11.07
N ARG A 33 -30.69 -26.43 12.26
CA ARG A 33 -30.02 -25.13 12.47
C ARG A 33 -28.54 -25.17 12.03
N VAL A 34 -27.88 -26.31 12.19
CA VAL A 34 -26.48 -26.51 11.75
C VAL A 34 -26.38 -26.42 10.22
N GLN A 35 -27.34 -26.98 9.49
CA GLN A 35 -27.40 -26.84 8.03
C GLN A 35 -27.62 -25.39 7.60
N VAL A 36 -28.50 -24.63 8.27
CA VAL A 36 -28.68 -23.19 7.99
C VAL A 36 -27.38 -22.41 8.19
N SER A 37 -26.66 -22.66 9.29
CA SER A 37 -25.35 -22.03 9.53
C SER A 37 -24.34 -22.39 8.42
N LYS A 38 -24.31 -23.65 7.99
CA LYS A 38 -23.49 -24.10 6.86
C LYS A 38 -23.88 -23.41 5.55
N TYR A 39 -25.18 -23.23 5.27
CA TYR A 39 -25.66 -22.52 4.09
C TYR A 39 -25.26 -21.05 4.11
N LEU A 40 -25.39 -20.35 5.24
CA LEU A 40 -24.92 -18.96 5.36
C LEU A 40 -23.41 -18.85 5.10
N LYS A 41 -22.62 -19.75 5.68
CA LYS A 41 -21.17 -19.80 5.42
C LYS A 41 -20.86 -20.08 3.95
N MET A 42 -21.58 -21.02 3.32
CA MET A 42 -21.44 -21.29 1.89
C MET A 42 -21.85 -20.10 1.02
N ALA A 43 -22.87 -19.34 1.43
CA ALA A 43 -23.29 -18.13 0.73
C ALA A 43 -22.21 -17.05 0.78
N GLU A 44 -21.51 -16.90 1.91
CA GLU A 44 -20.34 -16.03 2.05
C GLU A 44 -19.15 -16.54 1.21
N GLU A 45 -18.82 -17.83 1.30
CA GLU A 45 -17.73 -18.45 0.53
C GLU A 45 -17.93 -18.32 -0.99
N ARG A 46 -19.18 -18.41 -1.46
CA ARG A 46 -19.56 -18.24 -2.87
C ARG A 46 -19.83 -16.79 -3.27
N LYS A 47 -19.56 -15.81 -2.40
CA LYS A 47 -19.79 -14.37 -2.63
C LYS A 47 -21.25 -13.99 -2.94
N ILE A 48 -22.21 -14.85 -2.62
CA ILE A 48 -23.66 -14.55 -2.65
C ILE A 48 -23.98 -13.54 -1.55
N VAL A 49 -23.33 -13.66 -0.39
CA VAL A 49 -23.34 -12.67 0.69
C VAL A 49 -22.00 -11.95 0.71
N ARG A 50 -22.07 -10.62 0.70
CA ARG A 50 -20.93 -9.73 0.97
C ARG A 50 -21.31 -8.80 2.10
N ILE A 51 -20.55 -8.83 3.19
CA ILE A 51 -20.79 -7.99 4.37
C ILE A 51 -19.74 -6.88 4.35
N GLU A 52 -20.19 -5.64 4.18
CA GLU A 52 -19.35 -4.46 4.35
C GLU A 52 -19.63 -3.83 5.72
N ILE A 53 -18.57 -3.61 6.49
CA ILE A 53 -18.64 -2.78 7.69
C ILE A 53 -17.96 -1.46 7.37
N VAL A 54 -18.76 -0.40 7.24
CA VAL A 54 -18.28 0.95 6.92
C VAL A 54 -17.78 1.61 8.21
N PRO A 55 -16.48 1.98 8.31
CA PRO A 55 -15.98 2.71 9.46
C PRO A 55 -16.59 4.13 9.51
N PRO A 56 -16.72 4.75 10.69
CA PRO A 56 -17.19 6.13 10.80
C PRO A 56 -16.25 7.05 10.01
N ARG A 57 -16.83 8.01 9.28
CA ARG A 57 -16.06 9.03 8.56
C ARG A 57 -15.45 10.01 9.55
N ILE A 58 -14.26 10.50 9.21
CA ILE A 58 -13.64 11.64 9.88
C ILE A 58 -14.44 12.89 9.51
N SER A 59 -14.65 13.78 10.49
CA SER A 59 -15.25 15.08 10.21
C SER A 59 -14.29 15.92 9.36
N GLU A 60 -14.83 16.62 8.36
CA GLU A 60 -14.03 17.52 7.52
C GLU A 60 -13.25 18.55 8.35
N GLN A 61 -13.84 19.00 9.47
CA GLN A 61 -13.20 19.90 10.43
C GLN A 61 -11.92 19.31 11.03
N LEU A 62 -11.93 18.03 11.42
CA LEU A 62 -10.74 17.38 11.98
C LEU A 62 -9.66 17.18 10.90
N GLU A 63 -10.05 16.80 9.69
CA GLU A 63 -9.10 16.68 8.58
C GLU A 63 -8.45 18.02 8.23
N GLN A 64 -9.23 19.11 8.15
CA GLN A 64 -8.73 20.47 7.94
C GLN A 64 -7.79 20.93 9.06
N GLN A 65 -8.13 20.61 10.32
CA GLN A 65 -7.27 20.93 11.47
C GLN A 65 -5.89 20.29 11.32
N TYR A 66 -5.82 18.99 11.02
CA TYR A 66 -4.52 18.33 10.85
C TYR A 66 -3.78 18.79 9.60
N ARG A 67 -4.47 19.08 8.48
CA ARG A 67 -3.84 19.68 7.31
C ARG A 67 -3.12 20.99 7.65
N LYS A 68 -3.79 21.88 8.39
CA LYS A 68 -3.19 23.12 8.86
C LYS A 68 -1.97 22.89 9.76
N LEU A 69 -2.05 21.95 10.70
CA LEU A 69 -0.91 21.60 11.56
C LEU A 69 0.28 21.04 10.78
N PHE A 70 0.02 20.20 9.77
CA PHE A 70 1.07 19.66 8.90
C PHE A 70 1.65 20.74 7.98
N GLU A 71 0.84 21.69 7.52
CA GLU A 71 1.29 22.86 6.75
C GLU A 71 2.21 23.74 7.61
N GLU A 72 1.82 24.03 8.85
CA GLU A 72 2.62 24.82 9.79
C GLU A 72 3.96 24.15 10.14
N LYS A 73 3.97 22.82 10.34
CA LYS A 73 5.17 22.07 10.79
C LYS A 73 6.08 21.64 9.65
N PHE A 74 5.55 21.33 8.47
CA PHE A 74 6.30 20.72 7.37
C PHE A 74 6.17 21.47 6.04
N GLY A 75 5.28 22.47 5.94
CA GLY A 75 4.89 23.03 4.64
C GLY A 75 4.13 22.03 3.78
N PHE A 76 3.38 21.11 4.40
CA PHE A 76 2.67 20.01 3.76
C PHE A 76 1.16 20.07 4.03
N ASP A 77 0.34 20.34 3.02
CA ASP A 77 -1.11 20.56 3.15
C ASP A 77 -1.98 19.42 2.59
N ARG A 78 -1.37 18.42 1.93
CA ARG A 78 -2.07 17.33 1.23
C ARG A 78 -2.17 16.05 2.06
N LEU A 79 -2.75 16.20 3.25
CA LEU A 79 -3.03 15.09 4.16
C LEU A 79 -4.43 14.52 3.89
N VAL A 80 -4.53 13.21 3.69
CA VAL A 80 -5.79 12.48 3.53
C VAL A 80 -5.93 11.52 4.69
N LEU A 81 -6.97 11.69 5.51
CA LEU A 81 -7.13 10.94 6.74
C LEU A 81 -8.15 9.81 6.64
N THR A 82 -7.87 8.73 7.39
CA THR A 82 -8.81 7.66 7.72
C THR A 82 -8.82 7.40 9.23
N THR A 83 -9.81 6.67 9.71
CA THR A 83 -9.96 6.41 11.15
C THR A 83 -8.79 5.59 11.69
N GLY A 84 -8.21 6.03 12.81
CA GLY A 84 -7.15 5.32 13.50
C GLY A 84 -7.64 4.09 14.24
N HIS A 85 -6.88 2.99 14.15
CA HIS A 85 -7.18 1.73 14.82
C HIS A 85 -5.94 1.17 15.52
N SER A 86 -6.11 0.65 16.75
CA SER A 86 -5.02 -0.05 17.46
C SER A 86 -4.70 -1.41 16.84
N ASN A 87 -5.69 -2.04 16.21
CA ASN A 87 -5.48 -3.28 15.46
C ASN A 87 -4.88 -2.96 14.08
N ASN A 88 -3.69 -3.50 13.80
CA ASN A 88 -2.96 -3.22 12.56
C ASN A 88 -3.70 -3.68 11.30
N GLN A 89 -4.44 -4.79 11.34
CA GLN A 89 -5.22 -5.25 10.19
C GLN A 89 -6.35 -4.29 9.86
N LEU A 90 -7.09 -3.81 10.87
CA LEU A 90 -8.15 -2.81 10.69
C LEU A 90 -7.59 -1.48 10.19
N LEU A 91 -6.42 -1.07 10.69
CA LEU A 91 -5.71 0.11 10.21
C LEU A 91 -5.38 -0.01 8.71
N LEU A 92 -4.75 -1.12 8.30
CA LEU A 92 -4.39 -1.34 6.89
C LEU A 92 -5.61 -1.38 5.98
N GLN A 93 -6.73 -1.97 6.41
CA GLN A 93 -7.99 -1.95 5.66
C GLN A 93 -8.56 -0.54 5.52
N SER A 94 -8.48 0.28 6.58
CA SER A 94 -8.97 1.66 6.57
C SER A 94 -8.11 2.56 5.67
N LEU A 95 -6.79 2.34 5.65
CA LEU A 95 -5.87 3.00 4.73
C LEU A 95 -6.13 2.57 3.28
N ALA A 96 -6.34 1.27 3.04
CA ALA A 96 -6.63 0.74 1.71
C ALA A 96 -7.92 1.33 1.14
N ARG A 97 -9.00 1.33 1.92
CA ARG A 97 -10.26 1.99 1.57
C ARG A 97 -10.04 3.45 1.19
N ARG A 98 -9.41 4.22 2.08
CA ARG A 98 -9.20 5.66 1.88
C ARG A 98 -8.32 5.96 0.67
N THR A 99 -7.36 5.08 0.41
CA THR A 99 -6.54 5.12 -0.80
C THR A 99 -7.39 5.02 -2.06
N TRP A 100 -8.29 4.03 -2.13
CA TRP A 100 -9.19 3.89 -3.28
C TRP A 100 -10.18 5.04 -3.44
N GLU A 101 -10.72 5.54 -2.33
CA GLU A 101 -11.56 6.75 -2.34
C GLU A 101 -10.79 7.95 -2.93
N PHE A 102 -9.54 8.17 -2.51
CA PHE A 102 -8.69 9.22 -3.07
C PHE A 102 -8.36 9.00 -4.56
N LEU A 103 -8.06 7.76 -4.97
CA LEU A 103 -7.80 7.43 -6.38
C LEU A 103 -9.04 7.66 -7.26
N SER A 104 -10.25 7.53 -6.70
CA SER A 104 -11.49 7.81 -7.43
C SER A 104 -11.64 9.28 -7.83
N GLU A 105 -10.97 10.18 -7.10
CA GLU A 105 -10.95 11.62 -7.35
C GLU A 105 -9.93 12.04 -8.42
N LEU A 106 -9.00 11.15 -8.79
CA LEU A 106 -8.04 11.41 -9.86
C LEU A 106 -8.72 11.40 -11.23
N PRO A 107 -8.20 12.17 -12.20
CA PRO A 107 -8.78 12.25 -13.55
C PRO A 107 -8.81 10.90 -14.24
N ALA A 108 -9.83 10.69 -15.07
CA ALA A 108 -10.01 9.45 -15.85
C ALA A 108 -9.13 9.39 -17.13
N ASP A 109 -8.32 10.43 -17.37
CA ASP A 109 -7.41 10.55 -18.50
C ASP A 109 -6.29 9.49 -18.44
N GLU A 110 -5.45 9.40 -19.48
CA GLU A 110 -4.31 8.49 -19.50
C GLU A 110 -3.31 8.87 -18.39
N LEU A 111 -3.07 7.93 -17.46
CA LEU A 111 -2.08 8.06 -16.40
C LEU A 111 -1.15 6.84 -16.35
N ASN A 112 0.15 7.09 -16.26
CA ASN A 112 1.16 6.09 -15.93
C ASN A 112 1.36 6.04 -14.42
N ILE A 113 0.92 4.94 -13.81
CA ILE A 113 0.93 4.70 -12.37
C ILE A 113 2.08 3.76 -12.03
N GLY A 114 3.02 4.26 -11.24
CA GLY A 114 4.06 3.46 -10.60
C GLY A 114 3.55 2.94 -9.26
N ILE A 115 3.60 1.64 -9.03
CA ILE A 115 3.20 1.04 -7.75
C ILE A 115 4.38 0.40 -7.00
N GLY A 116 4.47 0.72 -5.72
CA GLY A 116 5.38 0.09 -4.79
C GLY A 116 4.86 -1.24 -4.25
N TRP A 117 5.68 -1.86 -3.42
CA TRP A 117 5.42 -3.17 -2.79
C TRP A 117 5.35 -3.07 -1.26
N GLY A 118 5.15 -4.22 -0.60
CA GLY A 118 5.10 -4.34 0.85
C GLY A 118 3.67 -4.49 1.39
N THR A 119 3.56 -4.81 2.68
CA THR A 119 2.29 -5.18 3.33
C THR A 119 1.17 -4.15 3.15
N THR A 120 1.49 -2.86 3.22
CA THR A 120 0.51 -1.78 2.99
C THR A 120 0.02 -1.79 1.54
N MET A 121 0.94 -1.84 0.56
CA MET A 121 0.56 -1.83 -0.86
C MET A 121 -0.13 -3.11 -1.30
N PHE A 122 0.26 -4.26 -0.74
CA PHE A 122 -0.47 -5.50 -0.90
C PHE A 122 -1.92 -5.36 -0.43
N THR A 123 -2.13 -4.78 0.76
CA THR A 123 -3.49 -4.60 1.30
C THR A 123 -4.30 -3.65 0.41
N VAL A 124 -3.70 -2.57 -0.09
CA VAL A 124 -4.33 -1.67 -1.07
C VAL A 124 -4.71 -2.41 -2.34
N ALA A 125 -3.78 -3.16 -2.93
CA ALA A 125 -3.97 -3.85 -4.21
C ALA A 125 -5.02 -4.97 -4.15
N THR A 126 -5.19 -5.62 -3.00
CA THR A 126 -6.18 -6.69 -2.81
C THR A 126 -7.47 -6.23 -2.12
N TYR A 127 -7.63 -4.92 -1.89
CA TYR A 127 -8.83 -4.38 -1.29
C TYR A 127 -9.98 -4.39 -2.32
N ASP A 128 -11.13 -4.94 -1.94
CA ASP A 128 -12.29 -5.11 -2.83
C ASP A 128 -12.97 -3.77 -3.11
N PHE A 129 -12.39 -3.01 -4.05
CA PHE A 129 -12.88 -1.73 -4.53
C PHE A 129 -12.55 -1.61 -6.02
N THR A 130 -13.54 -1.36 -6.86
CA THR A 130 -13.33 -1.28 -8.31
C THR A 130 -13.53 0.15 -8.81
N LEU A 131 -12.65 0.58 -9.71
CA LEU A 131 -12.78 1.79 -10.51
C LEU A 131 -12.70 1.42 -11.99
N ASP A 132 -13.33 2.23 -12.85
CA ASP A 132 -13.23 2.08 -14.31
C ASP A 132 -12.20 3.08 -14.85
N ARG A 133 -10.95 2.64 -14.98
CA ARG A 133 -9.79 3.43 -15.43
C ARG A 133 -9.03 2.69 -16.54
N PRO A 134 -9.68 2.34 -17.67
CA PRO A 134 -9.05 1.54 -18.73
C PRO A 134 -7.87 2.23 -19.42
N ASN A 135 -7.83 3.57 -19.36
CA ASN A 135 -6.75 4.38 -19.93
C ASN A 135 -5.54 4.50 -18.99
N TRP A 136 -5.63 4.00 -17.76
CA TRP A 136 -4.48 3.98 -16.86
C TRP A 136 -3.56 2.80 -17.21
N ARG A 137 -2.28 2.97 -16.86
CA ARG A 137 -1.25 1.95 -17.00
C ARG A 137 -0.53 1.79 -15.68
N VAL A 138 -0.49 0.57 -15.15
CA VAL A 138 0.20 0.25 -13.89
C VAL A 138 1.54 -0.42 -14.20
N VAL A 139 2.61 0.05 -13.57
CA VAL A 139 3.96 -0.53 -13.67
C VAL A 139 4.58 -0.68 -12.28
N PRO A 140 5.15 -1.85 -11.93
CA PRO A 140 5.95 -2.01 -10.73
C PRO A 140 7.16 -1.06 -10.71
N LEU A 141 7.55 -0.60 -9.53
CA LEU A 141 8.68 0.31 -9.34
C LEU A 141 10.00 -0.39 -8.95
N SER A 142 10.00 -1.72 -8.98
CA SER A 142 11.10 -2.55 -8.50
C SER A 142 11.16 -3.85 -9.29
N GLY A 143 12.38 -4.31 -9.55
CA GLY A 143 12.64 -5.69 -9.98
C GLY A 143 12.15 -6.71 -8.94
N GLY A 144 12.06 -7.97 -9.35
CA GLY A 144 11.63 -9.08 -8.49
C GLY A 144 12.82 -9.84 -7.86
N THR A 145 12.59 -10.55 -6.76
CA THR A 145 13.61 -11.44 -6.17
C THR A 145 12.98 -12.73 -5.66
N PHE A 146 13.60 -13.87 -5.98
CA PHE A 146 13.14 -15.18 -5.50
C PHE A 146 13.29 -15.32 -3.98
N ARG A 147 14.19 -14.54 -3.34
CA ARG A 147 14.43 -14.57 -1.90
C ARG A 147 13.25 -14.01 -1.09
N LEU A 148 12.39 -13.22 -1.72
CA LEU A 148 11.14 -12.73 -1.13
C LEU A 148 9.96 -13.41 -1.84
N SER A 149 9.71 -14.67 -1.47
CA SER A 149 8.62 -15.48 -2.04
C SER A 149 7.24 -15.19 -1.44
N ASP A 150 7.16 -14.30 -0.45
CA ASP A 150 5.89 -13.87 0.13
C ASP A 150 5.19 -12.88 -0.81
N LYS A 151 3.92 -13.15 -1.14
CA LYS A 151 3.04 -12.31 -1.99
C LYS A 151 2.98 -10.84 -1.58
N HIS A 152 3.24 -10.50 -0.31
CA HIS A 152 3.30 -9.11 0.15
C HIS A 152 4.48 -8.34 -0.44
N PHE A 153 5.46 -9.03 -1.04
CA PHE A 153 6.67 -8.48 -1.66
C PHE A 153 6.85 -8.97 -3.10
N ASP A 154 5.81 -9.51 -3.72
CA ASP A 154 5.80 -9.75 -5.17
C ASP A 154 5.24 -8.51 -5.87
N SER A 155 6.13 -7.73 -6.50
CA SER A 155 5.79 -6.45 -7.12
C SER A 155 4.84 -6.62 -8.32
N ASN A 156 4.97 -7.70 -9.09
CA ASN A 156 4.08 -8.00 -10.21
C ASN A 156 2.71 -8.45 -9.72
N PHE A 157 2.64 -9.28 -8.68
CA PHE A 157 1.37 -9.69 -8.07
C PHE A 157 0.59 -8.47 -7.56
N ILE A 158 1.25 -7.58 -6.82
CA ILE A 158 0.64 -6.34 -6.30
C ILE A 158 0.17 -5.46 -7.46
N ALA A 159 1.01 -5.24 -8.47
CA ALA A 159 0.66 -4.43 -9.63
C ALA A 159 -0.51 -5.01 -10.43
N GLN A 160 -0.56 -6.33 -10.64
CA GLN A 160 -1.66 -6.98 -11.35
C GLN A 160 -2.98 -6.82 -10.60
N ASN A 161 -3.01 -7.15 -9.30
CA ASN A 161 -4.24 -7.03 -8.51
C ASN A 161 -4.73 -5.58 -8.46
N PHE A 162 -3.83 -4.61 -8.33
CA PHE A 162 -4.19 -3.20 -8.36
C PHE A 162 -4.75 -2.78 -9.73
N ALA A 163 -4.14 -3.23 -10.83
CA ALA A 163 -4.62 -2.96 -12.18
C ALA A 163 -5.98 -3.60 -12.47
N ASP A 164 -6.23 -4.82 -11.98
CA ASP A 164 -7.51 -5.52 -12.16
C ASP A 164 -8.67 -4.74 -11.52
N HIS A 165 -8.46 -4.22 -10.30
CA HIS A 165 -9.41 -3.36 -9.61
C HIS A 165 -9.61 -2.00 -10.31
N LEU A 166 -8.63 -1.53 -11.08
CA LEU A 166 -8.75 -0.35 -11.94
C LEU A 166 -9.33 -0.64 -13.32
N ARG A 167 -9.48 -1.93 -13.70
CA ARG A 167 -9.69 -2.37 -15.10
C ARG A 167 -8.65 -1.78 -16.07
N ALA A 168 -7.44 -1.55 -15.56
CA ALA A 168 -6.34 -0.92 -16.26
C ALA A 168 -5.36 -1.96 -16.82
N ARG A 169 -4.48 -1.53 -17.72
CA ARG A 169 -3.39 -2.38 -18.20
C ARG A 169 -2.25 -2.42 -17.18
N MET A 170 -1.74 -3.61 -16.87
CA MET A 170 -0.48 -3.79 -16.14
C MET A 170 0.67 -4.08 -17.11
N VAL A 171 1.86 -3.52 -16.84
CA VAL A 171 3.11 -3.85 -17.52
C VAL A 171 4.06 -4.48 -16.50
N PRO A 172 4.38 -5.78 -16.62
CA PRO A 172 5.18 -6.49 -15.62
C PRO A 172 6.67 -6.17 -15.74
N VAL A 173 7.40 -6.33 -14.63
CA VAL A 173 8.86 -6.21 -14.55
C VAL A 173 9.46 -7.59 -14.27
N TYR A 174 10.31 -8.08 -15.17
CA TYR A 174 10.90 -9.43 -15.07
C TYR A 174 12.41 -9.47 -14.81
N PHE A 175 13.07 -8.32 -14.75
CA PHE A 175 14.48 -8.29 -14.37
C PHE A 175 14.66 -8.42 -12.85
N PRO A 176 15.78 -9.00 -12.39
CA PRO A 176 15.97 -9.21 -10.95
C PRO A 176 16.27 -7.91 -10.21
N PHE A 177 15.77 -7.83 -8.97
CA PHE A 177 15.88 -6.68 -8.06
C PHE A 177 17.34 -6.35 -7.71
N LEU A 178 18.17 -7.35 -7.45
CA LEU A 178 19.55 -7.18 -7.00
C LEU A 178 20.47 -8.04 -7.87
N MET A 179 21.54 -7.43 -8.38
CA MET A 179 22.61 -8.10 -9.12
C MET A 179 23.79 -8.41 -8.20
N ASP A 180 24.62 -9.38 -8.61
CA ASP A 180 25.84 -9.69 -7.84
C ASP A 180 26.90 -8.59 -8.03
N SER A 181 26.94 -7.95 -9.20
CA SER A 181 27.88 -6.86 -9.51
C SER A 181 27.23 -5.69 -10.29
N VAL A 182 27.94 -4.56 -10.37
CA VAL A 182 27.48 -3.38 -11.13
C VAL A 182 27.50 -3.66 -12.63
N GLU A 183 28.47 -4.45 -13.10
CA GLU A 183 28.61 -4.85 -14.50
C GLU A 183 27.42 -5.70 -14.95
N GLN A 184 26.97 -6.65 -14.11
CA GLN A 184 25.76 -7.43 -14.38
C GLN A 184 24.51 -6.54 -14.48
N LYS A 185 24.41 -5.53 -13.61
CA LYS A 185 23.33 -4.54 -13.70
C LYS A 185 23.36 -3.81 -15.03
N GLN A 186 24.53 -3.33 -15.46
CA GLN A 186 24.67 -2.64 -16.74
C GLN A 186 24.27 -3.52 -17.93
N GLN A 187 24.55 -4.82 -17.88
CA GLN A 187 24.09 -5.79 -18.89
C GLN A 187 22.56 -5.94 -18.93
N ILE A 188 21.89 -5.96 -17.77
CA ILE A 188 20.42 -5.93 -17.72
C ILE A 188 19.89 -4.60 -18.25
N GLN A 189 20.53 -3.49 -17.90
CA GLN A 189 20.10 -2.15 -18.29
C GLN A 189 20.24 -1.87 -19.79
N SER A 190 21.04 -2.65 -20.51
CA SER A 190 21.14 -2.56 -21.97
C SER A 190 20.09 -3.40 -22.72
N SER A 191 19.25 -4.17 -22.02
CA SER A 191 18.17 -4.94 -22.64
C SER A 191 17.01 -4.07 -23.09
N GLU A 192 16.27 -4.53 -24.10
CA GLU A 192 15.07 -3.85 -24.60
C GLU A 192 13.98 -3.79 -23.53
N GLU A 193 13.82 -4.86 -22.73
CA GLU A 193 12.87 -4.92 -21.63
C GLU A 193 13.15 -3.85 -20.58
N PHE A 194 14.41 -3.69 -20.16
CA PHE A 194 14.77 -2.64 -19.21
C PHE A 194 14.56 -1.26 -19.82
N ALA A 195 14.98 -1.03 -21.07
CA ALA A 195 14.80 0.25 -21.74
C ALA A 195 13.33 0.68 -21.82
N TYR A 196 12.43 -0.26 -22.12
CA TYR A 196 10.99 0.00 -22.14
C TYR A 196 10.45 0.37 -20.76
N ILE A 197 10.75 -0.42 -19.71
CA ILE A 197 10.32 -0.13 -18.34
C ILE A 197 10.89 1.21 -17.84
N ASN A 198 12.17 1.48 -18.10
CA ASN A 198 12.82 2.73 -17.75
C ASN A 198 12.15 3.93 -18.44
N SER A 199 11.68 3.77 -19.69
CA SER A 199 10.93 4.82 -20.39
C SER A 199 9.58 5.13 -19.71
N LEU A 200 8.94 4.13 -19.12
CA LEU A 200 7.71 4.29 -18.33
C LEU A 200 8.01 4.96 -16.99
N TRP A 201 9.05 4.53 -16.28
CA TRP A 201 9.50 5.15 -15.03
C TRP A 201 9.85 6.64 -15.19
N ASN A 202 10.37 7.05 -16.36
CA ASN A 202 10.63 8.47 -16.68
C ASN A 202 9.38 9.31 -16.93
N LYS A 203 8.20 8.70 -17.11
CA LYS A 203 6.94 9.37 -17.49
C LYS A 203 5.82 9.13 -16.47
N LEU A 204 6.16 8.80 -15.24
CA LEU A 204 5.18 8.52 -14.19
C LEU A 204 4.36 9.77 -13.86
N ASP A 205 3.06 9.64 -14.00
CA ASP A 205 2.10 10.66 -13.57
C ASP A 205 1.84 10.53 -12.07
N VAL A 206 1.73 9.30 -11.59
CA VAL A 206 1.48 9.01 -10.18
C VAL A 206 2.41 7.90 -9.72
N ILE A 207 3.03 8.10 -8.57
CA ILE A 207 3.62 7.02 -7.77
C ILE A 207 2.70 6.76 -6.60
N ILE A 208 2.41 5.49 -6.33
CA ILE A 208 1.74 5.07 -5.11
C ILE A 208 2.59 4.02 -4.38
N CYS A 209 3.02 4.36 -3.16
CA CYS A 209 3.88 3.50 -2.37
C CYS A 209 3.62 3.66 -0.87
N SER A 210 4.37 2.94 -0.05
CA SER A 210 4.41 3.11 1.40
C SER A 210 5.84 3.48 1.81
N VAL A 211 5.95 4.08 3.00
CA VAL A 211 7.24 4.26 3.67
C VAL A 211 7.61 3.01 4.48
N GLY A 212 8.88 2.61 4.39
CA GLY A 212 9.50 1.59 5.22
C GLY A 212 9.93 2.14 6.58
N TYR A 213 10.07 1.24 7.56
CA TYR A 213 10.42 1.57 8.95
C TYR A 213 11.19 0.39 9.55
N SER A 214 11.84 0.62 10.71
CA SER A 214 12.62 -0.40 11.42
C SER A 214 13.47 -1.24 10.45
N ILE A 215 14.43 -0.60 9.79
CA ILE A 215 15.15 -1.18 8.63
C ILE A 215 15.74 -2.57 8.93
N SER A 216 16.23 -2.81 10.14
CA SER A 216 16.72 -4.11 10.61
C SER A 216 15.67 -5.24 10.58
N ARG A 217 14.38 -4.90 10.60
CA ARG A 217 13.25 -5.85 10.48
C ARG A 217 12.71 -5.97 9.06
N SER A 218 13.25 -5.21 8.10
CA SER A 218 12.85 -5.33 6.71
C SER A 218 13.10 -6.77 6.21
N PRO A 219 12.17 -7.36 5.45
CA PRO A 219 12.37 -8.67 4.82
C PRO A 219 13.63 -8.74 3.96
N LEU A 220 14.07 -7.61 3.39
CA LEU A 220 15.29 -7.53 2.60
C LEU A 220 16.53 -7.95 3.40
N PHE A 221 16.57 -7.68 4.70
CA PHE A 221 17.65 -8.12 5.58
C PHE A 221 17.34 -9.47 6.22
N ARG A 222 16.10 -9.69 6.69
CA ARG A 222 15.72 -10.96 7.33
C ARG A 222 15.83 -12.18 6.42
N GLN A 223 15.69 -11.98 5.11
CA GLN A 223 15.83 -13.03 4.10
C GLN A 223 17.16 -12.97 3.34
N ASN A 224 18.15 -12.24 3.87
CA ASN A 224 19.50 -12.12 3.29
C ASN A 224 19.47 -11.72 1.80
N VAL A 225 18.61 -10.76 1.43
CA VAL A 225 18.70 -10.07 0.13
C VAL A 225 19.85 -9.07 0.19
N PHE A 226 19.92 -8.29 1.27
CA PHE A 226 21.06 -7.46 1.61
C PHE A 226 21.88 -8.09 2.73
N ASP A 227 23.18 -7.83 2.70
CA ASP A 227 24.12 -8.29 3.73
C ASP A 227 23.93 -7.55 5.06
N GLY A 228 24.17 -8.21 6.18
CA GLY A 228 24.02 -7.63 7.52
C GLY A 228 24.94 -6.44 7.79
N SER A 229 26.14 -6.39 7.19
CA SER A 229 27.06 -5.25 7.33
C SER A 229 26.50 -3.94 6.79
N ILE A 230 25.52 -4.01 5.87
CA ILE A 230 24.81 -2.83 5.38
C ILE A 230 23.95 -2.23 6.50
N LEU A 231 23.36 -3.05 7.38
CA LEU A 231 22.54 -2.54 8.51
C LEU A 231 23.35 -1.65 9.43
N ASP A 232 24.56 -2.07 9.82
CA ASP A 232 25.44 -1.29 10.69
C ASP A 232 25.78 0.09 10.10
N ARG A 233 25.85 0.17 8.75
CA ARG A 233 26.06 1.43 8.05
C ARG A 233 24.81 2.30 8.08
N LEU A 234 23.63 1.72 7.84
CA LEU A 234 22.36 2.46 7.89
C LEU A 234 22.04 2.99 9.29
N GLU A 235 22.35 2.20 10.34
CA GLU A 235 22.21 2.65 11.73
C GLU A 235 23.16 3.82 12.04
N ARG A 236 24.42 3.73 11.61
CA ARG A 236 25.40 4.83 11.77
C ARG A 236 25.01 6.11 11.04
N LEU A 237 24.30 5.99 9.92
CA LEU A 237 23.77 7.14 9.16
C LEU A 237 22.47 7.69 9.75
N GLY A 238 21.90 7.06 10.79
CA GLY A 238 20.66 7.50 11.41
C GLY A 238 19.45 7.34 10.48
N ILE A 239 19.45 6.33 9.62
CA ILE A 239 18.34 6.06 8.71
C ILE A 239 17.09 5.70 9.52
N VAL A 240 16.00 6.43 9.27
CA VAL A 240 14.71 6.24 9.94
C VAL A 240 13.68 5.57 9.04
N GLY A 241 13.88 5.59 7.72
CA GLY A 241 12.95 5.02 6.77
C GLY A 241 13.49 4.92 5.36
N ASP A 242 12.68 4.38 4.48
CA ASP A 242 12.94 4.32 3.05
C ASP A 242 11.65 4.49 2.23
N VAL A 243 11.81 4.96 0.99
CA VAL A 243 10.79 4.85 -0.05
C VAL A 243 11.38 4.07 -1.21
N LEU A 244 10.79 2.91 -1.52
CA LEU A 244 11.24 2.05 -2.62
C LEU A 244 12.74 1.74 -2.55
N THR A 245 13.24 1.49 -1.33
CA THR A 245 14.66 1.24 -0.98
C THR A 245 15.61 2.43 -1.13
N HIS A 246 15.08 3.64 -1.35
CA HIS A 246 15.84 4.88 -1.16
C HIS A 246 15.75 5.31 0.31
N TYR A 247 16.85 5.13 1.03
CA TYR A 247 16.91 5.32 2.48
C TYR A 247 17.18 6.78 2.86
N PHE A 248 16.49 7.27 3.89
CA PHE A 248 16.63 8.63 4.38
C PHE A 248 16.68 8.72 5.91
N ASP A 249 17.34 9.78 6.40
CA ASP A 249 17.42 10.11 7.83
C ASP A 249 16.24 10.97 8.32
N ILE A 250 16.23 11.30 9.61
CA ILE A 250 15.14 12.07 10.23
C ILE A 250 15.01 13.50 9.70
N GLU A 251 16.04 14.03 9.05
CA GLU A 251 16.01 15.33 8.37
C GLU A 251 15.53 15.20 6.91
N GLY A 252 15.25 13.96 6.47
CA GLY A 252 14.74 13.65 5.14
C GLY A 252 15.82 13.63 4.07
N LYS A 253 17.10 13.63 4.44
CA LYS A 253 18.19 13.51 3.48
C LYS A 253 18.25 12.06 3.00
N VAL A 254 18.06 11.87 1.70
CA VAL A 254 18.30 10.58 1.04
C VAL A 254 19.80 10.35 0.91
N HIS A 255 20.28 9.19 1.35
CA HIS A 255 21.70 8.84 1.32
C HIS A 255 22.03 8.03 0.07
N ASP A 256 23.12 8.41 -0.60
CA ASP A 256 23.69 7.61 -1.68
C ASP A 256 24.51 6.46 -1.07
N LEU A 257 24.09 5.24 -1.38
CA LEU A 257 24.56 4.02 -0.75
C LEU A 257 25.08 3.07 -1.81
N GLU A 258 26.36 2.75 -1.74
CA GLU A 258 27.07 1.99 -2.77
C GLU A 258 26.38 0.66 -3.16
N PHE A 259 25.76 -0.05 -2.20
CA PHE A 259 25.06 -1.30 -2.52
C PHE A 259 23.85 -1.10 -3.44
N MET A 260 23.26 0.11 -3.45
CA MET A 260 22.16 0.47 -4.36
C MET A 260 22.60 0.51 -5.82
N HIS A 261 23.91 0.62 -6.10
CA HIS A 261 24.43 0.55 -7.45
C HIS A 261 24.18 -0.81 -8.11
N ARG A 262 23.87 -1.86 -7.36
CA ARG A 262 23.48 -3.20 -7.87
C ARG A 262 21.97 -3.44 -7.90
N VAL A 263 21.17 -2.49 -7.42
CA VAL A 263 19.71 -2.61 -7.32
C VAL A 263 19.04 -2.09 -8.59
N ASN A 264 18.13 -2.87 -9.16
CA ASN A 264 17.27 -2.52 -10.31
C ASN A 264 15.89 -2.03 -9.83
N ASN A 265 15.86 -0.77 -9.39
CA ASN A 265 14.65 -0.05 -9.01
C ASN A 265 14.54 1.26 -9.79
N ILE A 266 13.37 1.89 -9.70
CA ILE A 266 13.21 3.29 -10.05
C ILE A 266 14.29 4.12 -9.35
N THR A 267 14.90 5.07 -10.05
CA THR A 267 15.91 5.95 -9.45
C THR A 267 15.26 7.02 -8.58
N MET A 268 16.01 7.59 -7.64
CA MET A 268 15.51 8.71 -6.84
C MET A 268 15.17 9.92 -7.71
N GLU A 269 15.92 10.15 -8.79
CA GLU A 269 15.63 11.19 -9.77
C GLU A 269 14.27 10.98 -10.46
N GLN A 270 13.98 9.76 -10.91
CA GLN A 270 12.70 9.40 -11.52
C GLN A 270 11.55 9.54 -10.51
N TYR A 271 11.77 9.08 -9.27
CA TYR A 271 10.82 9.27 -8.18
C TYR A 271 10.51 10.76 -7.96
N MET A 272 11.55 11.60 -7.97
CA MET A 272 11.37 13.04 -7.76
C MET A 272 10.69 13.76 -8.93
N LYS A 273 10.82 13.25 -10.16
CA LYS A 273 10.20 13.80 -11.37
C LYS A 273 8.72 13.41 -11.54
N ALA A 274 8.25 12.37 -10.87
CA ALA A 274 6.84 11.96 -10.97
C ALA A 274 5.92 13.13 -10.58
N LYS A 275 4.82 13.32 -11.34
CA LYS A 275 3.94 14.49 -11.14
C LYS A 275 3.25 14.49 -9.78
N LYS A 276 3.03 13.30 -9.21
CA LYS A 276 2.40 13.14 -7.89
C LYS A 276 2.91 11.87 -7.20
N ARG A 277 3.40 11.99 -5.97
CA ARG A 277 3.82 10.88 -5.09
C ARG A 277 2.82 10.73 -3.94
N ILE A 278 2.03 9.67 -4.01
CA ILE A 278 1.05 9.28 -2.99
C ILE A 278 1.71 8.25 -2.08
N VAL A 279 1.93 8.62 -0.82
CA VAL A 279 2.46 7.72 0.19
C VAL A 279 1.34 7.29 1.13
N VAL A 280 1.13 5.99 1.24
CA VAL A 280 0.15 5.37 2.15
C VAL A 280 0.90 4.81 3.35
N ALA A 281 0.71 5.40 4.53
CA ALA A 281 1.44 4.99 5.72
C ALA A 281 0.66 5.31 7.01
N GLY A 282 0.68 4.39 7.95
CA GLY A 282 0.10 4.57 9.28
C GLY A 282 0.73 3.60 10.29
N GLY A 283 0.48 3.86 11.55
CA GLY A 283 0.98 3.12 12.70
C GLY A 283 2.08 3.86 13.45
N PHE A 284 2.10 3.68 14.78
CA PHE A 284 3.09 4.29 15.67
C PHE A 284 4.54 3.98 15.27
N HIS A 285 4.78 2.78 14.75
CA HIS A 285 6.11 2.33 14.33
C HIS A 285 6.67 3.07 13.09
N LYS A 286 5.86 3.87 12.39
CA LYS A 286 6.29 4.65 11.21
C LYS A 286 6.48 6.15 11.47
N ILE A 287 6.30 6.63 12.71
CA ILE A 287 6.32 8.07 13.01
C ILE A 287 7.61 8.73 12.53
N GLU A 288 8.77 8.21 12.92
CA GLU A 288 10.07 8.78 12.50
C GLU A 288 10.26 8.74 10.98
N SER A 289 9.86 7.64 10.34
CA SER A 289 9.91 7.49 8.88
C SER A 289 9.00 8.49 8.18
N ILE A 290 7.81 8.77 8.70
CA ILE A 290 6.89 9.78 8.15
C ILE A 290 7.45 11.19 8.36
N VAL A 291 8.07 11.48 9.51
CA VAL A 291 8.72 12.77 9.78
C VAL A 291 9.86 13.01 8.79
N GLY A 292 10.76 12.05 8.60
CA GLY A 292 11.83 12.14 7.61
C GLY A 292 11.29 12.27 6.17
N LEU A 293 10.24 11.52 5.82
CA LEU A 293 9.56 11.60 4.51
C LEU A 293 9.06 13.03 4.23
N LEU A 294 8.38 13.65 5.20
CA LEU A 294 7.80 14.99 5.06
C LEU A 294 8.88 16.06 4.99
N ARG A 295 9.90 16.01 5.87
CA ARG A 295 11.03 16.93 5.85
C ARG A 295 11.83 16.85 4.55
N GLY A 296 11.99 15.64 4.01
CA GLY A 296 12.65 15.39 2.73
C GLY A 296 11.79 15.74 1.51
N LYS A 297 10.54 16.19 1.70
CA LYS A 297 9.56 16.45 0.62
C LYS A 297 9.40 15.26 -0.33
N LEU A 298 9.46 14.06 0.24
CA LEU A 298 9.41 12.80 -0.48
C LEU A 298 7.98 12.32 -0.75
N ALA A 299 6.97 13.11 -0.40
CA ALA A 299 5.56 12.84 -0.68
C ALA A 299 4.87 14.13 -1.12
N ASP A 300 3.94 14.01 -2.07
CA ASP A 300 3.00 15.10 -2.42
C ASP A 300 1.63 14.87 -1.80
N VAL A 301 1.30 13.64 -1.43
CA VAL A 301 0.07 13.26 -0.72
C VAL A 301 0.43 12.19 0.30
N LEU A 302 -0.06 12.37 1.53
CA LEU A 302 0.09 11.38 2.61
C LEU A 302 -1.29 10.89 2.99
N ILE A 303 -1.55 9.61 2.72
CA ILE A 303 -2.74 8.91 3.19
C ILE A 303 -2.38 8.20 4.49
N THR A 304 -2.93 8.69 5.59
CA THR A 304 -2.63 8.19 6.94
C THR A 304 -3.87 8.13 7.81
N ASP A 305 -3.73 7.73 9.07
CA ASP A 305 -4.80 7.67 10.04
C ASP A 305 -4.69 8.74 11.14
N THR A 306 -5.80 9.03 11.82
CA THR A 306 -5.86 10.06 12.86
C THR A 306 -4.88 9.86 14.00
N ASN A 307 -4.61 8.60 14.41
CA ASN A 307 -3.69 8.34 15.52
C ASN A 307 -2.26 8.62 15.08
N THR A 308 -1.90 8.19 13.87
CA THR A 308 -0.58 8.48 13.30
C THR A 308 -0.37 9.97 13.08
N ALA A 309 -1.36 10.66 12.49
CA ALA A 309 -1.27 12.10 12.27
C ALA A 309 -1.04 12.88 13.57
N ARG A 310 -1.78 12.53 14.63
CA ARG A 310 -1.56 13.10 15.98
C ARG A 310 -0.15 12.85 16.47
N ASN A 311 0.30 11.59 16.45
CA ASN A 311 1.60 11.24 17.02
C ASN A 311 2.77 11.85 16.24
N VAL A 312 2.62 12.08 14.92
CA VAL A 312 3.61 12.82 14.11
C VAL A 312 3.73 14.27 14.59
N ILE A 313 2.60 14.96 14.83
CA ILE A 313 2.60 16.33 15.34
C ILE A 313 3.17 16.41 16.76
N GLU A 314 2.82 15.48 17.64
CA GLU A 314 3.37 15.38 19.00
C GLU A 314 4.89 15.18 18.96
N PHE A 315 5.37 14.23 18.14
CA PHE A 315 6.79 13.92 18.03
C PHE A 315 7.65 15.13 17.63
N VAL A 316 7.21 15.93 16.66
CA VAL A 316 7.96 17.13 16.25
C VAL A 316 7.83 18.26 17.26
N SER A 317 6.67 18.40 17.91
CA SER A 317 6.46 19.46 18.90
C SER A 317 7.28 19.26 20.18
N GLU A 318 7.52 18.00 20.59
CA GLU A 318 8.40 17.68 21.72
C GLU A 318 9.87 17.93 21.42
N ARG A 319 10.29 17.76 20.15
CA ARG A 319 11.67 17.99 19.72
C ARG A 319 11.97 19.46 19.44
N ASP A 320 11.01 20.25 18.98
CA ASP A 320 11.16 21.70 18.81
C ASP A 320 11.44 22.43 20.16
N TRP A 321 11.16 21.78 21.29
CA TRP A 321 11.41 22.32 22.63
C TRP A 321 12.81 22.00 23.20
N ARG A 322 13.53 21.03 22.62
CA ARG A 322 14.85 20.58 23.12
C ARG A 322 15.99 21.17 22.29
#